data_AF-A0A6A3PEW3-F1
#
_entry.id   AF-A0A6A3PEW3-F1
#
_cell.length_a   1.000
_cell.length_b   1.000
_cell.length_c   1.000
_cell.angle_alpha   90.00
_cell.angle_beta   90.00
_cell.angle_gamma   90.00
#
_symmetry.space_group_name_H-M   'P 1'
#
loop_
_entity.id
_entity.type
_entity.pdbx_description
1 polymer ?
#
loop_
_entity_poly.entity_id
_entity_poly.type
_entity_poly.pdbx_seq_one_letter_code
_entity_poly.pdbx_strand_id
1 'polypeptide(L)' 'MVTEIDDTHGIDRPICIVENCTFKGTPLSLRRHLIRFHGIRFQRAARHLEP' A
#
# COMPACT_ATOMS: atom_id res chain seq x y z
N MET A 1 -15.79 0.30 -1.55
CA MET A 1 -14.77 0.84 -2.46
C MET A 1 -13.44 0.27 -2.00
N VAL A 2 -12.91 -0.74 -2.67
CA VAL A 2 -11.57 -1.30 -2.38
C VAL A 2 -10.62 -0.54 -3.27
N THR A 3 -9.76 0.30 -2.69
CA THR A 3 -8.75 1.03 -3.46
C THR A 3 -7.62 0.05 -3.75
N GLU A 4 -7.70 -0.58 -4.92
CA GLU A 4 -6.64 -1.37 -5.50
C GLU A 4 -5.48 -0.43 -5.83
N ILE A 5 -4.33 -0.65 -5.18
CA ILE A 5 -3.13 0.17 -5.38
C ILE A 5 -2.34 -0.51 -6.49
N ASP A 6 -2.47 0.01 -7.72
CA ASP A 6 -1.68 -0.46 -8.86
C ASP A 6 -0.21 -0.10 -8.66
N ASP A 7 0.66 -1.12 -8.57
CA ASP A 7 2.11 -1.01 -8.36
C ASP A 7 2.88 -0.42 -9.57
N THR A 8 2.20 -0.05 -10.67
CA THR A 8 2.87 0.20 -11.96
C THR A 8 2.76 1.65 -12.46
N HIS A 9 1.87 2.46 -11.89
CA HIS A 9 1.72 3.85 -12.33
C HIS A 9 2.43 4.81 -11.37
N GLY A 10 3.70 5.12 -11.68
CA GLY A 10 4.52 6.21 -11.13
C GLY A 10 3.98 6.91 -9.88
N ILE A 11 4.38 6.44 -8.70
CA ILE A 11 4.11 7.08 -7.41
C ILE A 11 4.87 8.41 -7.36
N ASP A 12 4.30 9.46 -7.95
CA ASP A 12 4.75 10.86 -7.80
C ASP A 12 4.69 11.30 -6.32
N ARG A 13 3.88 10.61 -5.50
CA ARG A 13 3.73 10.91 -4.08
C ARG A 13 3.75 9.65 -3.23
N PRO A 14 4.92 9.28 -2.68
CA PRO A 14 5.02 8.12 -1.83
C PRO A 14 4.56 8.52 -0.41
N ILE A 15 3.24 8.74 -0.30
CA ILE A 15 2.52 9.19 0.90
C ILE A 15 1.65 8.04 1.39
N CYS A 16 1.43 7.96 2.70
CA CYS A 16 0.50 7.01 3.29
C CYS A 16 -0.90 7.16 2.69
N ILE A 17 -1.54 6.04 2.38
CA ILE A 17 -2.88 6.00 1.78
C ILE A 17 -3.98 6.36 2.77
N VAL A 18 -3.67 6.31 4.07
CA VAL A 18 -4.65 6.53 5.13
C VAL A 18 -4.94 8.03 5.22
N GLU A 19 -6.22 8.36 5.16
CA GLU A 19 -6.68 9.74 5.31
C GLU A 19 -6.18 10.32 6.64
N ASN A 20 -5.73 11.58 6.61
CA ASN A 20 -5.09 12.27 7.73
C ASN A 20 -3.70 11.73 8.16
N CYS A 21 -3.08 10.84 7.37
CA CYS A 21 -1.69 10.44 7.60
C CYS A 21 -0.74 11.22 6.67
N THR A 22 0.20 11.98 7.27
CA THR A 22 1.18 12.80 6.54
C THR A 22 2.49 12.07 6.27
N PHE A 23 2.59 10.79 6.63
CA PHE A 23 3.81 10.00 6.48
C PHE A 23 4.20 9.86 5.00
N LYS A 24 5.47 10.15 4.69
CA LYS A 24 6.07 9.99 3.35
C LYS A 24 7.31 9.11 3.44
N GLY A 25 7.53 8.25 2.46
CA GLY A 25 8.72 7.41 2.42
C GLY A 25 8.66 6.39 1.31
N THR A 26 9.73 5.63 1.08
CA THR A 26 9.77 4.62 0.02
C THR A 26 8.59 3.62 0.12
N PRO A 27 8.20 2.94 -0.98
CA PRO A 27 7.14 1.93 -0.95
C PRO A 27 7.32 0.88 0.17
N LEU A 28 8.56 0.47 0.45
CA LEU A 28 8.89 -0.43 1.57
C LEU A 28 8.60 0.18 2.94
N SER A 29 8.97 1.45 3.13
CA SER A 29 8.70 2.19 4.36
C SER A 29 7.20 2.40 4.56
N LEU A 30 6.46 2.71 3.49
CA LEU A 30 5.00 2.81 3.51
C LEU A 30 4.35 1.49 3.89
N ARG A 31 4.80 0.38 3.31
CA ARG A 31 4.30 -0.96 3.65
C ARG A 31 4.50 -1.27 5.13
N ARG A 32 5.70 -0.99 5.67
CA ARG A 32 5.99 -1.17 7.09
C ARG A 32 5.17 -0.24 7.98
N HIS A 33 5.00 1.00 7.55
CA HIS A 33 4.20 2.00 8.26
C HIS A 33 2.74 1.57 8.36
N LEU A 34 2.13 1.12 7.27
CA LEU A 34 0.75 0.64 7.22
C LEU A 34 0.53 -0.56 8.14
N ILE A 35 1.49 -1.48 8.23
CA ILE A 35 1.41 -2.64 9.14
C ILE A 35 1.53 -2.21 10.61
N ARG A 36 2.47 -1.31 10.94
CA ARG A 36 2.78 -0.96 12.34
C ARG A 36 1.83 0.09 12.94
N PHE A 37 1.45 1.10 12.17
CA PHE A 37 0.69 2.25 12.67
C PHE A 37 -0.80 2.15 12.37
N HIS A 38 -1.17 1.47 11.28
CA HIS A 38 -2.56 1.34 10.86
C HIS A 38 -3.09 -0.10 10.95
N GLY A 39 -2.25 -1.09 11.28
CA GLY A 39 -2.65 -2.49 11.38
C GLY A 39 -3.12 -3.09 10.06
N ILE A 40 -2.87 -2.42 8.93
CA ILE A 40 -3.33 -2.84 7.61
C ILE A 40 -2.50 -4.04 7.17
N ARG A 41 -3.19 -5.15 6.95
CA ARG A 41 -2.60 -6.36 6.37
C ARG A 41 -2.78 -6.32 4.86
N PHE A 42 -1.67 -6.27 4.15
CA PHE A 42 -1.65 -6.52 2.72
C PHE A 42 -1.97 -7.99 2.51
N GLN A 43 -3.13 -8.28 1.92
CA GLN A 43 -3.34 -9.61 1.36
C GLN A 43 -2.26 -9.81 0.30
N ARG A 44 -1.45 -10.86 0.46
CA ARG A 44 -0.65 -11.35 -0.64
C ARG A 44 -1.67 -11.65 -1.72
N ALA A 45 -1.64 -10.92 -2.84
CA ALA A 45 -2.43 -11.30 -4.00
C ALA A 45 -2.15 -12.79 -4.20
N ALA A 46 -3.16 -13.63 -3.92
CA ALA A 46 -3.10 -15.01 -4.31
C ALA A 46 -2.87 -14.91 -5.81
N ARG A 47 -1.77 -15.48 -6.30
CA ARG A 47 -1.62 -15.70 -7.74
C ARG A 47 -2.90 -16.43 -8.12
N HIS A 48 -3.85 -15.71 -8.71
CA HIS A 48 -4.86 -16.32 -9.54
C HIS A 48 -4.04 -16.81 -10.74
N LEU A 49 -3.38 -17.94 -10.53
CA LEU A 49 -3.07 -18.88 -11.58
C LEU A 49 -4.45 -19.31 -12.05
N GLU A 50 -4.96 -18.56 -13.03
CA GLU A 50 -6.04 -19.04 -13.86
C GLU A 50 -5.50 -20.31 -14.55
N PRO A 51 -6.25 -21.42 -14.56
CA PRO A 51 -5.80 -22.71 -15.10
C PRO A 51 -5.52 -22.69 -16.62
#